data_AF-A0AAW2JBT3-F1
#
_entry.id   AF-A0AAW2JBT3-F1
#
_cell.length_a   1.000
_cell.length_b   1.000
_cell.length_c   1.000
_cell.angle_alpha   90.00
_cell.angle_beta   90.00
_cell.angle_gamma   90.00
#
_symmetry.space_group_name_H-M   'P 1'
#
loop_
_entity.id
_entity.type
_entity.pdbx_description
1 polymer ?
#
loop_
_entity_poly.entity_id
_entity_poly.type
_entity_poly.pdbx_seq_one_letter_code
_entity_poly.pdbx_strand_id
1 'polypeptide(L)'
;MEEITRLTSKLKSTSKELSKKKEEKRRHLDEVEKLENDLRDVTKQLEELREKSQDAGGKLQLVDSELETYHQIKEEAGMKTAKLKDEKEVLDRQQNADIEAQKNLEENIQQLENRKQELELQEKQMQTRLKKILDAVGKHKEDLTRVRKEQREMKDKLVDSRRKYDMLKAKISDLDNQLRELKADRHENERDARLSQAVETLKRLFPGVHGRMTDLCRPTQKKYNLAVTVAMGRFMDAVVVEDEHTGKECIKYLKEQRLPPQTFIPLQSVRVKPVIEKLRTLGGTAKLVFDVIQYP
;
A
#
# COMPACT_ATOMS: atom_id res chain seq x y z
N MET A 1 23.91 -36.97 -7.87
CA MET A 1 24.65 -37.21 -9.13
C MET A 1 25.71 -38.28 -8.94
N GLU A 2 26.64 -38.13 -7.99
CA GLU A 2 27.73 -39.11 -7.75
C GLU A 2 27.29 -40.53 -7.38
N GLU A 3 26.23 -40.71 -6.59
CA GLU A 3 25.73 -42.06 -6.26
C GLU A 3 25.14 -42.78 -7.47
N ILE A 4 24.46 -42.06 -8.36
CA ILE A 4 23.88 -42.63 -9.59
C ILE A 4 24.99 -43.03 -10.57
N THR A 5 26.05 -42.21 -10.72
CA THR A 5 27.22 -42.56 -11.55
C THR A 5 27.99 -43.74 -10.97
N ARG A 6 28.06 -43.86 -9.64
CA ARG A 6 28.72 -44.99 -8.96
C ARG A 6 27.92 -46.29 -9.09
N LEU A 7 26.60 -46.22 -9.05
CA LEU A 7 25.73 -47.38 -9.26
C LEU A 7 25.70 -47.82 -10.72
N THR A 8 25.59 -46.89 -11.68
CA THR A 8 25.63 -47.22 -13.12
C THR A 8 26.98 -47.79 -13.56
N SER A 9 28.10 -47.28 -13.01
CA SER A 9 29.41 -47.87 -13.29
C SER A 9 29.57 -49.29 -12.71
N LYS A 10 29.05 -49.53 -11.49
CA LYS A 10 28.98 -50.88 -10.91
C LYS A 10 28.10 -51.83 -11.72
N LEU A 11 26.94 -51.38 -12.20
CA LEU A 11 26.02 -52.19 -13.00
C LEU A 11 26.64 -52.55 -14.36
N LYS A 12 27.38 -51.62 -14.96
CA LYS A 12 28.12 -51.86 -16.20
C LYS A 12 29.27 -52.86 -16.02
N SER A 13 29.97 -52.83 -14.89
CA SER A 13 31.01 -53.81 -14.58
C SER A 13 30.43 -55.20 -14.29
N THR A 14 29.38 -55.29 -13.48
CA THR A 14 28.73 -56.58 -13.17
C THR A 14 28.07 -57.19 -14.41
N SER A 15 27.43 -56.40 -15.26
CA SER A 15 26.91 -56.84 -16.56
C SER A 15 27.98 -57.46 -17.46
N LYS A 16 29.18 -56.86 -17.48
CA LYS A 16 30.32 -57.34 -18.28
C LYS A 16 30.95 -58.62 -17.71
N GLU A 17 30.92 -58.81 -16.40
CA GLU A 17 31.37 -60.04 -15.75
C GLU A 17 30.37 -61.18 -15.97
N LEU A 18 29.08 -60.88 -15.89
CA LEU A 18 28.00 -61.83 -16.16
C LEU A 18 28.03 -62.34 -17.61
N SER A 19 28.31 -61.47 -18.59
CA SER A 19 28.40 -61.88 -20.00
C SER A 19 29.59 -62.82 -20.25
N LYS A 20 30.72 -62.61 -19.57
CA LYS A 20 31.86 -63.53 -19.61
C LYS A 20 31.53 -64.89 -19.01
N LYS A 21 30.91 -64.93 -17.82
CA LYS A 21 30.48 -66.19 -17.20
C LYS A 21 29.44 -66.94 -18.05
N LYS A 22 28.55 -66.22 -18.75
CA LYS A 22 27.60 -66.82 -19.72
C LYS A 22 28.32 -67.52 -20.87
N GLU A 23 29.35 -66.89 -21.42
CA GLU A 23 30.14 -67.46 -22.52
C GLU A 23 30.91 -68.71 -22.07
N GLU A 24 31.49 -68.69 -20.86
CA GLU A 24 32.17 -69.85 -20.25
C GLU A 24 31.20 -71.02 -20.02
N LYS A 25 30.00 -70.75 -19.47
CA LYS A 25 28.94 -71.76 -19.32
C LYS A 25 28.53 -72.36 -20.66
N ARG A 26 28.44 -71.57 -21.73
CA ARG A 26 28.12 -72.09 -23.08
C ARG A 26 29.19 -73.07 -23.54
N ARG A 27 30.47 -72.73 -23.36
CA ARG A 27 31.58 -73.64 -23.70
C ARG A 27 31.52 -74.96 -22.92
N HIS A 28 31.25 -74.91 -21.63
CA HIS A 28 31.10 -76.12 -20.81
C HIS A 28 29.87 -76.95 -21.19
N LEU A 29 28.77 -76.32 -21.62
CA LEU A 29 27.60 -77.04 -22.17
C LEU A 29 27.94 -77.75 -23.47
N ASP A 30 28.61 -77.06 -24.41
CA ASP A 30 29.03 -77.64 -25.68
C ASP A 30 30.01 -78.81 -25.47
N GLU A 31 30.89 -78.74 -24.46
CA GLU A 31 31.80 -79.84 -24.09
C GLU A 31 31.06 -81.03 -23.48
N VAL A 32 30.08 -80.78 -22.60
CA VAL A 32 29.25 -81.85 -22.03
C VAL A 32 28.41 -82.54 -23.10
N GLU A 33 27.83 -81.79 -24.03
CA GLU A 33 27.03 -82.36 -25.13
C GLU A 33 27.89 -83.23 -26.06
N LYS A 34 29.12 -82.81 -26.36
CA LYS A 34 30.09 -83.64 -27.11
C LYS A 34 30.39 -84.93 -26.38
N LEU A 35 30.72 -84.86 -25.08
CA LEU A 35 31.00 -86.04 -24.26
C LEU A 35 29.78 -86.97 -24.16
N GLU A 36 28.56 -86.45 -24.11
CA GLU A 36 27.33 -87.26 -24.12
C GLU A 36 27.10 -87.96 -25.45
N ASN A 37 27.40 -87.29 -26.58
CA ASN A 37 27.32 -87.89 -27.90
C ASN A 37 28.40 -88.98 -28.10
N ASP A 38 29.64 -88.71 -27.67
CA ASP A 38 30.71 -89.71 -27.67
C ASP A 38 30.32 -90.95 -26.84
N LEU A 39 29.68 -90.75 -25.69
CA LEU A 39 29.19 -91.84 -24.84
C LEU A 39 28.08 -92.62 -25.53
N ARG A 40 27.15 -91.97 -26.24
CA ARG A 40 26.11 -92.63 -27.04
C ARG A 40 26.72 -93.46 -28.18
N ASP A 41 27.69 -92.92 -28.90
CA ASP A 41 28.34 -93.61 -30.01
C ASP A 41 29.11 -94.84 -29.53
N VAL A 42 29.85 -94.73 -28.42
CA VAL A 42 30.51 -95.88 -27.77
C VAL A 42 29.49 -96.92 -27.31
N THR A 43 28.34 -96.49 -26.77
CA THR A 43 27.27 -97.40 -26.35
C THR A 43 26.67 -98.15 -27.54
N LYS A 44 26.46 -97.46 -28.66
CA LYS A 44 25.92 -98.05 -29.89
C LYS A 44 26.91 -99.03 -30.54
N GLN A 45 28.20 -98.69 -30.58
CA GLN A 45 29.26 -99.60 -31.06
C GLN A 45 29.35 -100.87 -30.20
N LEU A 46 29.08 -100.77 -28.90
CA LEU A 46 29.01 -101.92 -27.99
C LEU A 46 27.79 -102.80 -28.24
N GLU A 47 26.62 -102.22 -28.52
CA GLU A 47 25.42 -102.98 -28.90
C GLU A 47 25.64 -103.75 -30.22
N GLU A 48 26.27 -103.11 -31.22
CA GLU A 48 26.64 -103.76 -32.48
C GLU A 48 27.67 -104.90 -32.29
N LEU A 49 28.61 -104.75 -31.37
CA LEU A 49 29.56 -105.82 -30.98
C LEU A 49 28.88 -106.96 -30.22
N ARG A 50 27.87 -106.66 -29.39
CA ARG A 50 27.04 -107.65 -28.68
C ARG A 50 26.17 -108.48 -29.61
N GLU A 51 25.55 -107.87 -30.62
CA GLU A 51 24.82 -108.59 -31.66
C GLU A 51 25.75 -109.53 -32.44
N LYS A 52 26.94 -109.06 -32.82
CA LYS A 52 27.95 -109.88 -33.52
C LYS A 52 28.50 -111.04 -32.66
N SER A 53 28.47 -110.92 -31.34
CA SER A 53 28.89 -111.99 -30.41
C SER A 53 27.76 -112.97 -30.05
N GLN A 54 26.49 -112.62 -30.26
CA GLN A 54 25.37 -113.57 -30.19
C GLN A 54 25.30 -114.51 -31.40
N ASP A 55 25.73 -114.07 -32.59
CA ASP A 55 25.75 -114.91 -33.81
C ASP A 55 26.86 -116.00 -33.79
N ALA A 56 27.90 -115.82 -32.98
CA ALA A 56 28.98 -116.79 -32.79
C ALA A 56 28.67 -117.71 -31.59
N GLY A 57 27.85 -118.74 -31.81
CA GLY A 57 27.43 -119.71 -30.80
C GLY A 57 28.59 -120.37 -30.01
N GLY A 58 28.80 -119.89 -28.79
CA GLY A 58 29.69 -120.49 -27.79
C GLY A 58 29.64 -119.65 -26.53
N LYS A 59 29.52 -120.28 -25.36
CA LYS A 59 29.56 -119.62 -24.04
C LYS A 59 30.66 -118.54 -24.00
N LEU A 60 30.29 -117.26 -24.07
CA LEU A 60 31.18 -116.15 -23.72
C LEU A 60 31.36 -116.19 -22.20
N GLN A 61 32.27 -117.03 -21.72
CA GLN A 61 33.13 -116.67 -20.59
C GLN A 61 34.32 -115.84 -21.11
N LEU A 62 34.00 -114.94 -22.04
CA LEU A 62 34.88 -113.93 -22.57
C LEU A 62 34.20 -112.58 -22.45
N VAL A 63 34.65 -111.69 -21.59
CA VAL A 63 35.15 -111.89 -20.23
C VAL A 63 34.57 -110.68 -19.52
N ASP A 64 34.17 -110.81 -18.26
CA ASP A 64 33.81 -109.71 -17.38
C ASP A 64 34.75 -108.48 -17.50
N SER A 65 35.98 -108.65 -17.99
CA SER A 65 36.96 -107.60 -18.29
C SER A 65 36.47 -106.47 -19.21
N GLU A 66 35.62 -106.72 -20.22
CA GLU A 66 35.17 -105.65 -21.13
C GLU A 66 33.97 -104.86 -20.55
N LEU A 67 33.15 -105.52 -19.74
CA LEU A 67 32.09 -104.87 -18.97
C LEU A 67 32.69 -104.10 -17.79
N GLU A 68 33.75 -104.65 -17.19
CA GLU A 68 34.62 -103.98 -16.22
C GLU A 68 35.35 -102.80 -16.85
N THR A 69 35.88 -102.87 -18.08
CA THR A 69 36.49 -101.69 -18.74
C THR A 69 35.44 -100.63 -19.07
N TYR A 70 34.22 -100.99 -19.45
CA TYR A 70 33.12 -100.03 -19.60
C TYR A 70 32.73 -99.39 -18.25
N HIS A 71 32.57 -100.18 -17.19
CA HIS A 71 32.31 -99.66 -15.85
C HIS A 71 33.47 -98.78 -15.37
N GLN A 72 34.73 -99.15 -15.64
CA GLN A 72 35.91 -98.35 -15.35
C GLN A 72 35.96 -97.07 -16.17
N ILE A 73 35.65 -97.08 -17.46
CA ILE A 73 35.61 -95.88 -18.30
C ILE A 73 34.44 -94.98 -17.90
N LYS A 74 33.29 -95.55 -17.53
CA LYS A 74 32.13 -94.80 -17.03
C LYS A 74 32.37 -94.23 -15.64
N GLU A 75 33.05 -94.97 -14.76
CA GLU A 75 33.52 -94.48 -13.47
C GLU A 75 34.62 -93.45 -13.63
N GLU A 76 35.57 -93.63 -14.55
CA GLU A 76 36.60 -92.64 -14.85
C GLU A 76 36.00 -91.38 -15.46
N ALA A 77 35.08 -91.50 -16.41
CA ALA A 77 34.35 -90.39 -17.02
C ALA A 77 33.46 -89.72 -15.97
N GLY A 78 32.80 -90.49 -15.11
CA GLY A 78 32.03 -90.01 -13.97
C GLY A 78 32.91 -89.26 -12.96
N MET A 79 34.09 -89.78 -12.63
CA MET A 79 35.07 -89.14 -11.75
C MET A 79 35.69 -87.88 -12.37
N LYS A 80 35.99 -87.91 -13.67
CA LYS A 80 36.53 -86.77 -14.43
C LYS A 80 35.48 -85.67 -14.62
N THR A 81 34.20 -86.03 -14.80
CA THR A 81 33.09 -85.07 -14.98
C THR A 81 32.39 -84.65 -13.69
N ALA A 82 32.55 -85.38 -12.57
CA ALA A 82 31.97 -85.02 -11.28
C ALA A 82 32.41 -83.62 -10.85
N LYS A 83 33.71 -83.32 -10.92
CA LYS A 83 34.26 -82.00 -10.60
C LYS A 83 33.67 -80.90 -11.50
N LEU A 84 33.56 -81.17 -12.80
CA LEU A 84 32.98 -80.22 -13.77
C LEU A 84 31.47 -79.99 -13.55
N LYS A 85 30.73 -81.02 -13.13
CA LYS A 85 29.30 -80.91 -12.79
C LYS A 85 29.08 -80.10 -11.52
N ASP A 86 29.89 -80.33 -10.47
CA ASP A 86 29.85 -79.55 -9.24
C ASP A 86 30.21 -78.08 -9.49
N GLU A 87 31.26 -77.83 -10.29
CA GLU A 87 31.65 -76.49 -10.71
C GLU A 87 30.55 -75.79 -11.50
N LYS A 88 29.89 -76.50 -12.43
CA LYS A 88 28.74 -75.97 -13.17
C LYS A 88 27.58 -75.62 -12.25
N GLU A 89 27.26 -76.48 -11.27
CA GLU A 89 26.16 -76.23 -10.35
C GLU A 89 26.42 -75.00 -9.45
N VAL A 90 27.66 -74.81 -9.01
CA VAL A 90 28.09 -73.61 -8.28
C VAL A 90 28.00 -72.36 -9.16
N LEU A 91 28.45 -72.45 -10.42
CA LEU A 91 28.37 -71.35 -11.38
C LEU A 91 26.92 -70.98 -11.70
N ASP A 92 26.02 -71.96 -11.82
CA ASP A 92 24.59 -71.74 -12.08
C ASP A 92 23.91 -71.05 -10.89
N ARG A 93 24.23 -71.45 -9.66
CA ARG A 93 23.73 -70.77 -8.45
C ARG A 93 24.23 -69.32 -8.37
N GLN A 94 25.52 -69.09 -8.65
CA GLN A 94 26.06 -67.73 -8.72
C GLN A 94 25.39 -66.90 -9.82
N GLN A 95 25.19 -67.47 -11.01
CA GLN A 95 24.54 -66.78 -12.13
C GLN A 95 23.11 -66.36 -11.77
N ASN A 96 22.35 -67.24 -11.12
CA ASN A 96 20.98 -66.92 -10.70
C ASN A 96 20.97 -65.81 -9.64
N ALA A 97 21.89 -65.83 -8.67
CA ALA A 97 22.04 -64.77 -7.68
C ALA A 97 22.41 -63.42 -8.33
N ASP A 98 23.30 -63.43 -9.32
CA ASP A 98 23.69 -62.23 -10.06
C ASP A 98 22.53 -61.65 -10.90
N ILE A 99 21.69 -62.52 -11.49
CA ILE A 99 20.49 -62.11 -12.24
C ILE A 99 19.46 -61.45 -11.31
N GLU A 100 19.20 -62.03 -10.14
CA GLU A 100 18.30 -61.42 -9.15
C GLU A 100 18.85 -60.09 -8.63
N ALA A 101 20.15 -60.01 -8.36
CA ALA A 101 20.79 -58.77 -7.97
C ALA A 101 20.70 -57.69 -9.05
N GLN A 102 20.88 -58.06 -10.32
CA GLN A 102 20.72 -57.14 -11.46
C GLN A 102 19.28 -56.64 -11.55
N LYS A 103 18.28 -57.53 -11.43
CA LYS A 103 16.86 -57.15 -11.49
C LYS A 103 16.50 -56.16 -10.38
N ASN A 104 16.95 -56.42 -9.15
CA ASN A 104 16.74 -55.51 -8.01
C ASN A 104 17.41 -54.15 -8.22
N LEU A 105 18.58 -54.12 -8.87
CA LEU A 105 19.26 -52.86 -9.22
C LEU A 105 18.52 -52.10 -10.33
N GLU A 106 18.01 -52.79 -11.35
CA GLU A 106 17.22 -52.18 -12.43
C GLU A 106 15.91 -51.57 -11.88
N GLU A 107 15.22 -52.28 -10.99
CA GLU A 107 14.02 -51.76 -10.32
C GLU A 107 14.34 -50.51 -9.48
N ASN A 108 15.44 -50.52 -8.73
CA ASN A 108 15.89 -49.35 -7.97
C ASN A 108 16.25 -48.16 -8.88
N ILE A 109 16.92 -48.39 -10.01
CA ILE A 109 17.24 -47.33 -10.97
C ILE A 109 15.96 -46.72 -11.54
N GLN A 110 14.99 -47.55 -11.92
CA GLN A 110 13.72 -47.06 -12.44
C GLN A 110 12.97 -46.21 -11.40
N GLN A 111 12.96 -46.63 -10.13
CA GLN A 111 12.37 -45.84 -9.05
C GLN A 111 13.08 -44.49 -8.86
N LEU A 112 14.42 -44.48 -8.89
CA LEU A 112 15.22 -43.26 -8.77
C LEU A 112 15.00 -42.31 -9.96
N GLU A 113 14.87 -42.84 -11.18
CA GLU A 113 14.57 -42.04 -12.37
C GLU A 113 13.18 -41.42 -12.32
N ASN A 114 12.17 -42.19 -11.92
CA ASN A 114 10.82 -41.66 -11.71
C ASN A 114 10.82 -40.56 -10.65
N ARG A 115 11.55 -40.76 -9.55
CA ARG A 115 11.67 -39.76 -8.48
C ARG A 115 12.39 -38.50 -8.96
N LYS A 116 13.44 -38.65 -9.77
CA LYS A 116 14.16 -37.52 -10.37
C LYS A 116 13.23 -36.70 -11.28
N GLN A 117 12.47 -37.34 -12.15
CA GLN A 117 11.52 -36.65 -13.04
C GLN A 117 10.44 -35.89 -12.26
N GLU A 118 9.93 -36.49 -11.18
CA GLU A 118 8.95 -35.85 -10.30
C GLU A 118 9.53 -34.59 -9.61
N LEU A 119 10.76 -34.69 -9.11
CA LEU A 119 11.45 -33.55 -8.50
C LEU A 119 11.76 -32.44 -9.52
N GLU A 120 12.18 -32.78 -10.74
CA GLU A 120 12.40 -31.82 -11.82
C GLU A 120 11.11 -31.09 -12.21
N LEU A 121 9.97 -31.79 -12.23
CA LEU A 121 8.66 -31.17 -12.47
C LEU A 121 8.29 -30.21 -11.34
N GLN A 122 8.49 -30.61 -10.08
CA GLN A 122 8.24 -29.76 -8.92
C GLN A 122 9.13 -28.51 -8.95
N GLU A 123 10.41 -28.66 -9.29
CA GLU A 123 11.34 -27.52 -9.41
C GLU A 123 10.85 -26.52 -10.46
N LYS A 124 10.47 -26.99 -11.66
CA LYS A 124 9.91 -26.13 -12.72
C LYS A 124 8.63 -25.43 -12.27
N GLN A 125 7.76 -26.12 -11.55
CA GLN A 125 6.53 -25.51 -10.99
C GLN A 125 6.86 -24.44 -9.94
N MET A 126 7.86 -24.66 -9.09
CA MET A 126 8.29 -23.68 -8.10
C MET A 126 8.96 -22.46 -8.76
N GLN A 127 9.80 -22.67 -9.76
CA GLN A 127 10.44 -21.59 -10.53
C GLN A 127 9.40 -20.71 -11.25
N THR A 128 8.38 -21.32 -11.86
CA THR A 128 7.30 -20.57 -12.51
C THR A 128 6.44 -19.79 -11.51
N ARG A 129 6.17 -20.36 -10.32
CA ARG A 129 5.50 -19.64 -9.22
C ARG A 129 6.34 -18.47 -8.72
N LEU A 130 7.63 -18.68 -8.50
CA LEU A 130 8.57 -17.64 -8.07
C LEU A 130 8.57 -16.47 -9.05
N LYS A 131 8.65 -16.74 -10.36
CA LYS A 131 8.61 -15.71 -11.40
C LYS A 131 7.30 -14.89 -11.35
N LYS A 132 6.14 -15.56 -11.24
CA LYS A 132 4.85 -14.87 -11.11
C LYS A 132 4.78 -13.98 -9.86
N ILE A 133 5.33 -14.43 -8.74
CA ILE A 133 5.37 -13.65 -7.51
C ILE A 133 6.27 -12.42 -7.68
N LEU A 134 7.46 -12.57 -8.29
CA LEU A 134 8.36 -11.46 -8.56
C LEU A 134 7.72 -10.41 -9.47
N ASP A 135 7.05 -10.85 -10.54
CA ASP A 135 6.32 -9.95 -11.45
C ASP A 135 5.19 -9.21 -10.71
N ALA A 136 4.44 -9.89 -9.83
CA ALA A 136 3.40 -9.27 -9.01
C ALA A 136 3.96 -8.27 -8.00
N VAL A 137 5.08 -8.59 -7.35
CA VAL A 137 5.78 -7.67 -6.44
C VAL A 137 6.24 -6.40 -7.18
N GLY A 138 6.75 -6.55 -8.40
CA GLY A 138 7.12 -5.42 -9.27
C GLY A 138 5.92 -4.49 -9.52
N LYS A 139 4.81 -5.06 -10.00
CA LYS A 139 3.56 -4.31 -10.26
C LYS A 139 3.03 -3.61 -9.01
N HIS A 140 2.96 -4.32 -7.88
CA HIS A 140 2.49 -3.73 -6.63
C HIS A 140 3.40 -2.61 -6.12
N LYS A 141 4.71 -2.69 -6.37
CA LYS A 141 5.64 -1.61 -6.04
C LYS A 141 5.40 -0.37 -6.90
N GLU A 142 5.14 -0.54 -8.19
CA GLU A 142 4.76 0.55 -9.10
C GLU A 142 3.39 1.17 -8.76
N ASP A 143 2.40 0.34 -8.44
CA ASP A 143 1.11 0.82 -7.98
C ASP A 143 1.23 1.59 -6.66
N LEU A 144 2.05 1.11 -5.73
CA LEU A 144 2.30 1.78 -4.45
C LEU A 144 2.96 3.15 -4.65
N THR A 145 3.92 3.26 -5.56
CA THR A 145 4.55 4.56 -5.86
C THR A 145 3.58 5.51 -6.55
N ARG A 146 2.73 5.02 -7.47
CA ARG A 146 1.66 5.80 -8.10
C ARG A 146 0.67 6.34 -7.07
N VAL A 147 0.09 5.47 -6.24
CA VAL A 147 -0.89 5.85 -5.21
C VAL A 147 -0.29 6.82 -4.19
N ARG A 148 0.98 6.64 -3.79
CA ARG A 148 1.68 7.59 -2.91
C ARG A 148 1.90 8.96 -3.54
N LYS A 149 2.03 9.04 -4.88
CA LYS A 149 2.13 10.31 -5.60
C LYS A 149 0.77 11.00 -5.63
N GLU A 150 -0.28 10.28 -6.02
CA GLU A 150 -1.66 10.78 -6.04
C GLU A 150 -2.12 11.26 -4.66
N GLN A 151 -1.79 10.52 -3.60
CA GLN A 151 -2.09 10.92 -2.22
C GLN A 151 -1.41 12.24 -1.84
N ARG A 152 -0.16 12.45 -2.26
CA ARG A 152 0.56 13.70 -2.00
C ARG A 152 -0.06 14.87 -2.76
N GLU A 153 -0.33 14.69 -4.06
CA GLU A 153 -0.99 15.71 -4.88
C GLU A 153 -2.37 16.09 -4.32
N MET A 154 -3.15 15.11 -3.85
CA MET A 154 -4.46 15.37 -3.26
C MET A 154 -4.34 16.11 -1.92
N LYS A 155 -3.33 15.78 -1.11
CA LYS A 155 -3.05 16.48 0.14
C LYS A 155 -2.65 17.94 -0.10
N ASP A 156 -1.83 18.20 -1.11
CA ASP A 156 -1.42 19.56 -1.48
C ASP A 156 -2.62 20.38 -1.97
N LYS A 157 -3.47 19.79 -2.84
CA LYS A 157 -4.73 20.41 -3.28
C LYS A 157 -5.66 20.73 -2.10
N LEU A 158 -5.74 19.85 -1.09
CA LEU A 158 -6.55 20.08 0.10
C LEU A 158 -6.02 21.27 0.92
N VAL A 159 -4.71 21.37 1.09
CA VAL A 159 -4.07 22.50 1.79
C VAL A 159 -4.34 23.81 1.05
N ASP A 160 -4.19 23.84 -0.27
CA ASP A 160 -4.45 25.02 -1.08
C ASP A 160 -5.92 25.42 -1.08
N SER A 161 -6.83 24.45 -1.18
CA SER A 161 -8.27 24.69 -1.06
C SER A 161 -8.63 25.26 0.30
N ARG A 162 -8.05 24.73 1.38
CA ARG A 162 -8.26 25.24 2.74
C ARG A 162 -7.73 26.67 2.92
N ARG A 163 -6.54 26.98 2.38
CA ARG A 163 -6.00 28.35 2.37
C ARG A 163 -6.93 29.32 1.63
N LYS A 164 -7.45 28.93 0.47
CA LYS A 164 -8.44 29.74 -0.28
C LYS A 164 -9.73 29.94 0.51
N TYR A 165 -10.22 28.90 1.17
CA TYR A 165 -11.39 28.98 2.03
C TYR A 165 -11.18 29.96 3.19
N ASP A 166 -10.07 29.86 3.91
CA ASP A 166 -9.77 30.73 5.04
C ASP A 166 -9.58 32.20 4.59
N MET A 167 -8.94 32.42 3.45
CA MET A 167 -8.81 33.76 2.83
C MET A 167 -10.17 34.35 2.45
N LEU A 168 -11.04 33.56 1.80
CA LEU A 168 -12.38 34.01 1.43
C LEU A 168 -13.24 34.28 2.67
N LYS A 169 -13.14 33.44 3.70
CA LYS A 169 -13.83 33.64 4.98
C LYS A 169 -13.38 34.93 5.66
N ALA A 170 -12.09 35.22 5.69
CA ALA A 170 -11.56 36.48 6.20
C ALA A 170 -12.08 37.68 5.40
N LYS A 171 -12.10 37.59 4.06
CA LYS A 171 -12.62 38.64 3.19
C LYS A 171 -14.12 38.88 3.38
N ILE A 172 -14.90 37.82 3.58
CA ILE A 172 -16.33 37.94 3.90
C ILE A 172 -16.51 38.64 5.24
N SER A 173 -15.71 38.31 6.26
CA SER A 173 -15.78 38.97 7.57
C SER A 173 -15.42 40.46 7.49
N ASP A 174 -14.41 40.82 6.69
CA ASP A 174 -14.01 42.20 6.47
C ASP A 174 -15.11 43.00 5.75
N LEU A 175 -15.69 42.42 4.69
CA LEU A 175 -16.82 43.02 3.98
C LEU A 175 -18.07 43.16 4.86
N ASP A 176 -18.36 42.20 5.75
CA ASP A 176 -19.48 42.31 6.69
C ASP A 176 -19.27 43.45 7.69
N ASN A 177 -18.04 43.62 8.19
CA ASN A 177 -17.69 44.74 9.06
C ASN A 177 -17.83 46.08 8.35
N GLN A 178 -17.28 46.22 7.14
CA GLN A 178 -17.42 47.43 6.33
C GLN A 178 -18.89 47.75 6.04
N LEU A 179 -19.69 46.73 5.74
CA LEU A 179 -21.12 46.89 5.48
C LEU A 179 -21.89 47.33 6.73
N ARG A 180 -21.49 46.87 7.92
CA ARG A 180 -22.05 47.34 9.20
C ARG A 180 -21.69 48.79 9.47
N GLU A 181 -20.44 49.18 9.27
CA GLU A 181 -19.98 50.57 9.42
C GLU A 181 -20.74 51.50 8.46
N LEU A 182 -20.79 51.16 7.17
CA LEU A 182 -21.52 51.96 6.18
C LEU A 182 -23.02 52.06 6.48
N LYS A 183 -23.64 51.00 7.04
CA LYS A 183 -25.04 51.06 7.49
C LYS A 183 -25.23 51.98 8.68
N ALA A 184 -24.31 51.95 9.65
CA ALA A 184 -24.33 52.86 10.80
C ALA A 184 -24.18 54.31 10.34
N ASP A 185 -23.17 54.59 9.50
CA ASP A 185 -22.93 55.91 8.92
C ASP A 185 -24.14 56.42 8.14
N ARG A 186 -24.78 55.55 7.34
CA ARG A 186 -25.99 55.90 6.61
C ARG A 186 -27.14 56.26 7.55
N HIS A 187 -27.35 55.48 8.62
CA HIS A 187 -28.39 55.77 9.60
C HIS A 187 -28.14 57.08 10.34
N GLU A 188 -26.89 57.37 10.72
CA GLU A 188 -26.51 58.63 11.34
C GLU A 188 -26.71 59.81 10.40
N ASN A 189 -26.27 59.71 9.15
CA ASN A 189 -26.44 60.74 8.12
C ASN A 189 -27.92 61.00 7.81
N GLU A 190 -28.74 59.95 7.65
CA GLU A 190 -30.18 60.10 7.42
C GLU A 190 -30.87 60.75 8.63
N ARG A 191 -30.42 60.44 9.86
CA ARG A 191 -30.95 61.06 11.08
C ARG A 191 -30.59 62.55 11.16
N ASP A 192 -29.33 62.91 10.93
CA ASP A 192 -28.87 64.30 10.99
C ASP A 192 -29.48 65.17 9.87
N ALA A 193 -29.67 64.60 8.67
CA ALA A 193 -30.38 65.27 7.57
C ALA A 193 -31.84 65.58 7.93
N ARG A 194 -32.56 64.60 8.49
CA ARG A 194 -33.95 64.81 8.97
C ARG A 194 -34.02 65.86 10.08
N LEU A 195 -33.04 65.84 10.98
CA LEU A 195 -32.94 66.79 12.09
C LEU A 195 -32.77 68.22 11.56
N SER A 196 -31.86 68.39 10.61
CA SER A 196 -31.56 69.69 9.98
C SER A 196 -32.77 70.25 9.22
N GLN A 197 -33.46 69.41 8.45
CA GLN A 197 -34.70 69.79 7.75
C GLN A 197 -35.82 70.22 8.72
N ALA A 198 -35.96 69.53 9.85
CA ALA A 198 -36.94 69.89 10.87
C ALA A 198 -36.63 71.27 11.48
N VAL A 199 -35.36 71.56 11.78
CA VAL A 199 -34.96 72.86 12.32
C VAL A 199 -35.12 73.97 11.29
N GLU A 200 -34.80 73.74 10.02
CA GLU A 200 -35.02 74.72 8.95
C GLU A 200 -36.51 75.05 8.80
N THR A 201 -37.39 74.06 8.93
CA THR A 201 -38.84 74.27 8.93
C THR A 201 -39.29 75.10 10.14
N LEU A 202 -38.76 74.81 11.34
CA LEU A 202 -39.05 75.60 12.54
C LEU A 202 -38.60 77.05 12.39
N LYS A 203 -37.41 77.31 11.84
CA LYS A 203 -36.91 78.67 11.55
C LYS A 203 -37.85 79.46 10.64
N ARG A 204 -38.46 78.81 9.66
CA ARG A 204 -39.39 79.46 8.72
C ARG A 204 -40.75 79.79 9.36
N LEU A 205 -41.22 78.94 10.26
CA LEU A 205 -42.55 79.07 10.89
C LEU A 205 -42.52 79.98 12.11
N PHE A 206 -41.43 79.98 12.87
CA PHE A 206 -41.28 80.70 14.13
C PHE A 206 -40.07 81.64 14.06
N PRO A 207 -40.26 82.97 13.90
CA PRO A 207 -39.16 83.92 13.72
C PRO A 207 -38.21 84.01 14.93
N GLY A 208 -38.64 83.58 16.12
CA GLY A 208 -37.80 83.51 17.33
C GLY A 208 -36.85 82.30 17.39
N VAL A 209 -36.72 81.51 16.32
CA VAL A 209 -35.80 80.35 16.27
C VAL A 209 -34.49 80.75 15.58
N HIS A 210 -33.39 80.76 16.34
CA HIS A 210 -32.07 81.13 15.82
C HIS A 210 -31.35 79.97 15.13
N GLY A 211 -31.54 78.74 15.61
CA GLY A 211 -31.01 77.51 14.98
C GLY A 211 -30.29 76.56 15.92
N ARG A 212 -29.65 75.53 15.37
CA ARG A 212 -28.88 74.56 16.17
C ARG A 212 -27.57 75.17 16.66
N MET A 213 -27.11 74.73 17.83
CA MET A 213 -25.79 75.11 18.35
C MET A 213 -24.66 74.76 17.37
N THR A 214 -24.78 73.67 16.60
CA THR A 214 -23.84 73.30 15.52
C THR A 214 -23.68 74.37 14.44
N ASP A 215 -24.75 75.09 14.14
CA ASP A 215 -24.77 76.09 13.07
C ASP A 215 -24.30 77.46 13.59
N LEU A 216 -24.61 77.74 14.86
CA LEU A 216 -24.35 79.01 15.54
C LEU A 216 -22.94 79.09 16.12
N CYS A 217 -22.36 77.98 16.58
CA CYS A 217 -21.05 77.96 17.21
C CYS A 217 -20.02 77.26 16.32
N ARG A 218 -18.97 77.96 15.93
CA ARG A 218 -17.86 77.40 15.14
C ARG A 218 -16.54 77.49 15.91
N PRO A 219 -15.79 76.39 16.05
CA PRO A 219 -14.46 76.44 16.63
C PRO A 219 -13.51 77.32 15.79
N THR A 220 -12.69 78.14 16.45
CA THR A 220 -11.69 79.03 15.84
C THR A 220 -10.67 78.28 14.96
N GLN A 221 -10.35 77.03 15.30
CA GLN A 221 -9.41 76.18 14.56
C GLN A 221 -9.91 74.74 14.51
N LYS A 222 -9.74 74.05 13.37
CA LYS A 222 -10.21 72.67 13.17
C LYS A 222 -9.72 71.68 14.24
N LYS A 223 -8.52 71.90 14.78
CA LYS A 223 -7.94 71.04 15.84
C LYS A 223 -8.76 71.01 17.13
N TYR A 224 -9.61 72.02 17.37
CA TYR A 224 -10.47 72.10 18.55
C TYR A 224 -11.86 71.48 18.34
N ASN A 225 -12.21 71.03 17.13
CA ASN A 225 -13.54 70.50 16.83
C ASN A 225 -13.94 69.37 17.78
N LEU A 226 -13.09 68.36 17.94
CA LEU A 226 -13.39 67.22 18.83
C LEU A 226 -13.57 67.66 20.28
N ALA A 227 -12.70 68.55 20.78
CA ALA A 227 -12.77 69.05 22.15
C ALA A 227 -14.05 69.86 22.40
N VAL A 228 -14.45 70.69 21.43
CA VAL A 228 -15.69 71.47 21.49
C VAL A 228 -16.92 70.55 21.45
N THR A 229 -16.95 69.56 20.55
CA THR A 229 -18.06 68.58 20.48
C THR A 229 -18.22 67.81 21.78
N VAL A 230 -17.11 67.33 22.38
CA VAL A 230 -17.15 66.62 23.66
C VAL A 230 -17.62 67.52 24.81
N ALA A 231 -17.17 68.78 24.84
CA ALA A 231 -17.56 69.74 25.87
C ALA A 231 -19.05 70.16 25.77
N MET A 232 -19.57 70.36 24.56
CA MET A 232 -20.98 70.72 24.34
C MET A 232 -21.91 69.50 24.49
N GLY A 233 -21.42 68.30 24.17
CA GLY A 233 -22.13 67.04 24.36
C GLY A 233 -23.53 67.07 23.76
N ARG A 234 -24.55 66.75 24.57
CA ARG A 234 -25.97 66.74 24.14
C ARG A 234 -26.49 68.10 23.67
N PHE A 235 -25.85 69.20 24.08
CA PHE A 235 -26.28 70.55 23.70
C PHE A 235 -25.77 70.96 22.33
N MET A 236 -24.89 70.17 21.70
CA MET A 236 -24.42 70.42 20.33
C MET A 236 -25.59 70.41 19.33
N ASP A 237 -26.58 69.55 19.56
CA ASP A 237 -27.80 69.45 18.73
C ASP A 237 -28.97 70.30 19.25
N ALA A 238 -28.78 71.06 20.34
CA ALA A 238 -29.84 71.87 20.89
C ALA A 238 -30.18 73.06 19.99
N VAL A 239 -31.46 73.42 19.92
CA VAL A 239 -31.99 74.53 19.13
C VAL A 239 -32.14 75.76 20.03
N VAL A 240 -31.49 76.86 19.65
CA VAL A 240 -31.55 78.14 20.35
C VAL A 240 -32.79 78.91 19.91
N VAL A 241 -33.57 79.37 20.88
CA VAL A 241 -34.80 80.16 20.68
C VAL A 241 -34.77 81.42 21.53
N GLU A 242 -35.51 82.45 21.14
CA GLU A 242 -35.52 83.75 21.80
C GLU A 242 -36.08 83.65 23.24
N ASP A 243 -37.27 83.06 23.39
CA ASP A 243 -38.00 82.99 24.66
C ASP A 243 -38.61 81.60 24.94
N GLU A 244 -39.12 81.41 26.17
CA GLU A 244 -39.72 80.12 26.58
C GLU A 244 -41.04 79.85 25.82
N HIS A 245 -41.75 80.91 25.40
CA HIS A 245 -43.00 80.79 24.65
C HIS A 245 -42.75 80.16 23.27
N THR A 246 -41.82 80.70 22.48
CA THR A 246 -41.44 80.16 21.17
C THR A 246 -40.95 78.71 21.29
N GLY A 247 -40.19 78.40 22.35
CA GLY A 247 -39.77 77.02 22.62
C GLY A 247 -40.94 76.05 22.82
N LYS A 248 -41.98 76.45 23.58
CA LYS A 248 -43.19 75.64 23.78
C LYS A 248 -43.97 75.44 22.49
N GLU A 249 -44.08 76.46 21.65
CA GLU A 249 -44.75 76.37 20.35
C GLU A 249 -44.00 75.42 19.41
N CYS A 250 -42.67 75.50 19.35
CA CYS A 250 -41.85 74.58 18.58
C CYS A 250 -42.02 73.12 19.04
N ILE A 251 -42.06 72.87 20.36
CA ILE A 251 -42.31 71.53 20.91
C ILE A 251 -43.69 71.02 20.50
N LYS A 252 -44.72 71.88 20.55
CA LYS A 252 -46.08 71.52 20.13
C LYS A 252 -46.11 71.14 18.65
N TYR A 253 -45.48 71.94 17.80
CA TYR A 253 -45.36 71.66 16.36
C TYR A 253 -44.65 70.33 16.08
N LEU A 254 -43.51 70.06 16.74
CA LEU A 254 -42.79 68.80 16.58
C LEU A 254 -43.65 67.58 16.97
N LYS A 255 -44.47 67.69 18.02
CA LYS A 255 -45.40 66.63 18.43
C LYS A 255 -46.51 66.41 17.41
N GLU A 256 -47.11 67.49 16.88
CA GLU A 256 -48.16 67.42 15.86
C GLU A 256 -47.66 66.77 14.57
N GLN A 257 -46.43 67.10 14.16
CA GLN A 257 -45.78 66.53 12.98
C GLN A 257 -45.09 65.17 13.23
N ARG A 258 -45.19 64.62 14.46
CA ARG A 258 -44.56 63.37 14.88
C ARG A 258 -43.05 63.31 14.60
N LEU A 259 -42.39 64.45 14.73
CA LEU A 259 -40.95 64.59 14.57
C LEU A 259 -40.20 64.23 15.86
N PRO A 260 -38.91 63.85 15.78
CA PRO A 260 -38.11 63.51 16.95
C PRO A 260 -38.06 64.66 17.99
N PRO A 261 -38.07 64.34 19.30
CA PRO A 261 -37.97 65.35 20.34
C PRO A 261 -36.61 66.06 20.28
N GLN A 262 -36.63 67.37 20.45
CA GLN A 262 -35.46 68.24 20.40
C GLN A 262 -35.28 68.99 21.72
N THR A 263 -34.02 69.32 22.04
CA THR A 263 -33.71 70.18 23.19
C THR A 263 -33.71 71.63 22.74
N PHE A 264 -34.46 72.48 23.43
CA PHE A 264 -34.52 73.90 23.15
C PHE A 264 -33.84 74.71 24.26
N ILE A 265 -33.07 75.73 23.87
CA ILE A 265 -32.38 76.64 24.79
C ILE A 265 -32.98 78.04 24.60
N PRO A 266 -33.87 78.50 25.49
CA PRO A 266 -34.42 79.85 25.46
C PRO A 266 -33.42 80.89 25.99
N LEU A 267 -33.05 81.86 25.15
CA LEU A 267 -32.06 82.89 25.47
C LEU A 267 -32.49 83.77 26.66
N GLN A 268 -33.77 84.13 26.76
CA GLN A 268 -34.26 85.01 27.82
C GLN A 268 -34.36 84.34 29.21
N SER A 269 -34.41 83.00 29.29
CA SER A 269 -34.60 82.27 30.55
C SER A 269 -33.45 81.36 30.94
N VAL A 270 -32.42 81.24 30.10
CA VAL A 270 -31.22 80.46 30.42
C VAL A 270 -30.46 81.10 31.58
N ARG A 271 -30.21 80.32 32.64
CA ARG A 271 -29.38 80.73 33.77
C ARG A 271 -27.94 80.33 33.52
N VAL A 272 -27.09 81.30 33.20
CA VAL A 272 -25.64 81.08 33.00
C VAL A 272 -24.87 81.42 34.28
N LYS A 273 -23.87 80.59 34.61
CA LYS A 273 -22.85 80.97 35.60
C LYS A 273 -21.78 81.80 34.90
N PRO A 274 -21.26 82.86 35.52
CA PRO A 274 -20.17 83.64 34.93
C PRO A 274 -18.94 82.76 34.73
N VAL A 275 -18.23 83.00 33.63
CA VAL A 275 -16.97 82.31 33.32
C VAL A 275 -15.96 82.64 34.42
N ILE A 276 -15.32 81.61 34.97
CA ILE A 276 -14.31 81.80 36.03
C ILE A 276 -13.00 82.25 35.36
N GLU A 277 -12.75 83.56 35.34
CA GLU A 277 -11.60 84.19 34.68
C GLU A 277 -10.24 83.65 35.16
N LYS A 278 -10.13 83.21 36.42
CA LYS A 278 -8.92 82.57 36.97
C LYS A 278 -8.52 81.29 36.22
N LEU A 279 -9.45 80.65 35.51
CA LEU A 279 -9.16 79.45 34.72
C LEU A 279 -8.42 79.75 33.41
N ARG A 280 -8.37 81.01 32.97
CA ARG A 280 -7.55 81.41 31.81
C ARG A 280 -6.05 81.45 32.14
N THR A 281 -5.69 81.61 33.42
CA THR A 281 -4.30 81.70 33.88
C THR A 281 -3.75 80.37 34.39
N LEU A 282 -4.44 79.25 34.15
CA LEU A 282 -4.02 77.92 34.61
C LEU A 282 -2.65 77.47 34.05
N GLY A 283 -2.11 78.18 33.06
CA GLY A 283 -0.79 77.93 32.48
C GLY A 283 -0.76 76.76 31.49
N GLY A 284 0.34 76.64 30.73
CA GLY A 284 0.55 75.58 29.75
C GLY A 284 -0.16 75.79 28.41
N THR A 285 -0.57 74.70 27.77
CA THR A 285 -1.28 74.68 26.47
C THR A 285 -2.81 74.66 26.59
N ALA A 286 -3.35 74.66 27.81
CA ALA A 286 -4.79 74.62 28.08
C ALA A 286 -5.45 75.98 27.84
N LYS A 287 -6.63 75.97 27.22
CA LYS A 287 -7.47 77.15 26.99
C LYS A 287 -8.91 76.82 27.36
N LEU A 288 -9.69 77.82 27.77
CA LEU A 288 -11.12 77.64 27.98
C LEU A 288 -11.80 77.32 26.64
N VAL A 289 -12.72 76.35 26.67
CA VAL A 289 -13.55 76.01 25.50
C VAL A 289 -14.32 77.22 25.00
N PHE A 290 -14.77 78.08 25.92
CA PHE A 290 -15.44 79.34 25.61
C PHE A 290 -14.59 80.27 24.71
N ASP A 291 -13.27 80.27 24.89
CA ASP A 291 -12.34 81.16 24.18
C ASP A 291 -11.95 80.64 22.79
N VAL A 292 -12.30 79.40 22.48
CA VAL A 292 -11.99 78.76 21.19
C VAL A 292 -13.23 78.59 20.32
N ILE A 293 -14.39 79.09 20.75
CA ILE A 293 -15.65 79.09 20.00
C ILE A 293 -15.95 80.51 19.50
N GLN A 294 -16.32 80.62 18.23
CA GLN A 294 -16.89 81.80 17.61
C GLN A 294 -18.39 81.61 17.48
N TYR A 295 -19.16 82.64 17.81
CA TYR A 295 -20.60 82.70 17.63
C TYR A 295 -20.98 84.06 17.01
N PRO A 296 -22.08 84.15 16.24
CA PRO A 296 -22.52 85.37 15.56
C PRO A 296 -23.02 86.45 16.51
#